data_AF-A0A4V0NFT2-F1
#
_entry.id   AF-A0A4V0NFT2-F1
#
_cell.length_a   1.000
_cell.length_b   1.000
_cell.length_c   1.000
_cell.angle_alpha   90.00
_cell.angle_beta   90.00
_cell.angle_gamma   90.00
#
_symmetry.space_group_name_H-M   'P 1'
#
loop_
_entity.id
_entity.type
_entity.pdbx_description
1 polymer ?
#
loop_
_entity_poly.entity_id
_entity_poly.type
_entity_poly.pdbx_seq_one_letter_code
_entity_poly.pdbx_strand_id
1 'polypeptide(L)'
;MKQSSRRSLISQLIFMTLASSGEALADDARGYVDPHEVSDMRVARATYLRYAQRYATAAEDYGSMAIGYGGQAFGPGWPFSASPLAPQPSTQDLLMYMPYIGAERDQGSCGNCYVWAMTGAMEIARAIHDNASPNSRLSIQYYNSCHVPTDPLDPVLPCCGGNPDEFADWYNDLSGSQKVAIPWDNARWADKDLICESLRRTNIECDTLDTMSVRYPISTISVRRIETGLLDPAVDRGVAIARIKNAIDNNQPVITTIQFSTRDRYRKFVYWWNYKSESDVLDLDVEDPCEVAETEVPFGHTMLIVGYGHDSRGGYWNVLNSFGTTPDRPNGTLRLRMNMDYQCKMLNRGGREFMTLDVQFGDRPPSKNFLMSLPTDIGASRRLEPEHVNREPGRLALLH
;
A
#
# COMPACT_ATOMS: atom_id res chain seq x y z
N MET A 1 6.23 -62.17 20.15
CA MET A 1 5.11 -61.63 19.36
C MET A 1 5.09 -60.11 19.50
N LYS A 2 5.25 -59.42 18.37
CA LYS A 2 4.86 -58.05 17.96
C LYS A 2 4.76 -56.89 18.98
N GLN A 3 5.60 -55.89 18.72
CA GLN A 3 5.35 -54.44 18.65
C GLN A 3 3.99 -53.90 19.15
N SER A 4 4.02 -52.95 20.11
CA SER A 4 3.45 -51.60 19.94
C SER A 4 3.76 -50.69 21.16
N SER A 5 3.72 -49.36 20.93
CA SER A 5 3.79 -48.25 21.91
C SER A 5 5.16 -47.64 22.26
N ARG A 6 5.86 -47.11 21.24
CA ARG A 6 6.74 -45.94 21.41
C ARG A 6 6.09 -44.70 20.77
N ARG A 7 5.00 -44.22 21.36
CA ARG A 7 4.40 -42.90 21.09
C ARG A 7 3.59 -42.47 22.33
N SER A 8 4.25 -41.96 23.38
CA SER A 8 3.56 -41.23 24.46
C SER A 8 4.48 -40.50 25.47
N LEU A 9 5.72 -40.16 25.13
CA LEU A 9 6.66 -39.59 26.13
C LEU A 9 7.34 -38.27 25.72
N ILE A 10 6.92 -37.65 24.61
CA ILE A 10 7.42 -36.33 24.18
C ILE A 10 6.39 -35.21 24.42
N SER A 11 5.11 -35.52 24.68
CA SER A 11 4.05 -34.52 24.88
C SER A 11 3.79 -34.11 26.34
N GLN A 12 4.55 -34.61 27.31
CA GLN A 12 4.35 -34.29 28.74
C GLN A 12 5.54 -33.60 29.42
N LEU A 13 6.65 -33.33 28.70
CA LEU A 13 7.82 -32.63 29.25
C LEU A 13 7.94 -31.15 28.84
N ILE A 14 6.96 -30.61 28.10
CA ILE A 14 6.91 -29.18 27.72
C ILE A 14 5.86 -28.39 28.54
N PHE A 15 5.08 -29.05 29.40
CA PHE A 15 3.95 -28.43 30.10
C PHE A 15 4.14 -28.16 31.61
N MET A 16 5.35 -28.25 32.15
CA MET A 16 5.61 -27.91 33.56
C MET A 16 6.97 -27.23 33.75
N THR A 17 7.08 -26.00 33.28
CA THR A 17 7.87 -24.93 33.92
C THR A 17 7.44 -23.61 33.31
N LEU A 18 7.22 -22.58 34.14
CA LEU A 18 6.65 -21.26 33.82
C LEU A 18 5.11 -21.15 33.85
N ALA A 19 4.51 -21.70 34.90
CA ALA A 19 3.40 -21.03 35.59
C ALA A 19 3.97 -20.35 36.85
N SER A 20 4.48 -19.12 36.71
CA SER A 20 4.67 -18.11 37.77
C SER A 20 5.65 -17.03 37.31
N SER A 21 5.09 -15.98 36.69
CA SER A 21 5.56 -14.59 36.80
C SER A 21 4.62 -13.76 35.93
N GLY A 22 3.44 -13.48 36.49
CA GLY A 22 2.78 -12.23 36.17
C GLY A 22 3.63 -11.13 36.78
N GLU A 23 4.61 -10.65 36.01
CA GLU A 23 5.26 -9.38 36.27
C GLU A 23 4.86 -8.44 35.14
N ALA A 24 3.84 -7.64 35.45
CA ALA A 24 3.78 -6.29 34.91
C ALA A 24 5.15 -5.65 35.21
N LEU A 25 5.98 -5.49 34.19
CA LEU A 25 7.14 -4.61 34.29
C LEU A 25 6.60 -3.20 34.42
N ALA A 26 6.56 -2.76 35.68
CA ALA A 26 6.25 -1.42 36.10
C ALA A 26 7.09 -0.40 35.34
N ASP A 27 6.42 0.70 35.01
CA ASP A 27 7.02 1.99 34.67
C ASP A 27 8.29 2.25 35.48
N ASP A 28 9.44 2.33 34.81
CA ASP A 28 10.57 3.03 35.40
C ASP A 28 10.39 4.52 35.17
N ALA A 29 9.94 5.16 36.23
CA ALA A 29 9.73 6.58 36.38
C ALA A 29 11.05 7.35 36.19
N ARG A 30 11.29 7.80 34.96
CA ARG A 30 11.90 9.11 34.69
C ARG A 30 11.04 9.82 33.66
N GLY A 31 10.17 10.70 34.17
CA GLY A 31 9.13 11.38 33.44
C GLY A 31 9.62 12.09 32.18
N TYR A 32 9.32 11.48 31.04
CA TYR A 32 9.02 12.17 29.80
C TYR A 32 7.95 11.33 29.08
N VAL A 33 6.69 11.56 29.46
CA VAL A 33 5.55 11.05 28.68
C VAL A 33 5.45 11.97 27.48
N ASP A 34 5.94 11.50 26.33
CA ASP A 34 5.76 12.21 25.06
C ASP A 34 4.27 12.14 24.68
N PRO A 35 3.57 13.28 24.54
CA PRO A 35 2.16 13.30 24.14
C PRO A 35 1.92 12.80 22.70
N HIS A 36 2.97 12.42 21.96
CA HIS A 36 2.91 11.87 20.60
C HIS A 36 3.33 10.39 20.50
N GLU A 37 3.20 9.61 21.58
CA GLU A 37 3.44 8.17 21.53
C GLU A 37 2.48 7.51 20.53
N VAL A 38 2.93 7.35 19.27
CA VAL A 38 2.33 6.42 18.31
C VAL A 38 2.36 5.08 19.01
N SER A 39 1.18 4.62 19.43
CA SER A 39 1.02 3.45 20.28
C SER A 39 1.83 2.28 19.75
N ASP A 40 2.55 1.61 20.66
CA ASP A 40 3.38 0.42 20.47
C ASP A 40 2.78 -0.51 19.39
N MET A 41 3.25 -0.40 18.13
CA MET A 41 2.77 -1.24 17.02
C MET A 41 3.33 -2.65 17.19
N ARG A 42 2.83 -3.37 18.18
CA ARG A 42 3.14 -4.76 18.40
C ARG A 42 2.42 -5.56 17.32
N VAL A 43 3.21 -6.16 16.43
CA VAL A 43 2.72 -7.30 15.65
C VAL A 43 2.30 -8.37 16.67
N ALA A 44 1.02 -8.68 16.75
CA ALA A 44 0.52 -9.71 17.65
C ALA A 44 1.36 -10.98 17.48
N ARG A 45 1.73 -11.67 18.57
CA ARG A 45 2.56 -12.88 18.51
C ARG A 45 2.01 -13.92 17.52
N ALA A 46 0.70 -13.96 17.32
CA ALA A 46 0.05 -14.81 16.34
C ALA A 46 0.27 -14.35 14.88
N THR A 47 0.25 -13.04 14.60
CA THR A 47 0.70 -12.46 13.32
C THR A 47 2.19 -12.74 13.07
N TYR A 48 3.01 -12.63 14.12
CA TYR A 48 4.43 -13.01 14.04
C TYR A 48 4.63 -14.49 13.68
N LEU A 49 3.86 -15.39 14.30
CA LEU A 49 3.91 -16.83 14.01
C LEU A 49 3.36 -17.16 12.61
N ARG A 50 2.29 -16.50 12.16
CA ARG A 50 1.77 -16.62 10.78
C ARG A 50 2.79 -16.15 9.74
N TYR A 51 3.44 -15.02 10.00
CA TYR A 51 4.53 -14.51 9.17
C TYR A 51 5.72 -15.48 9.16
N ALA A 52 6.16 -15.96 10.33
CA ALA A 52 7.26 -16.93 10.40
C ALA A 52 6.93 -18.26 9.69
N GLN A 53 5.68 -18.74 9.79
CA GLN A 53 5.23 -19.94 9.09
C GLN A 53 5.16 -19.75 7.57
N ARG A 54 4.56 -18.64 7.08
CA ARG A 54 4.48 -18.36 5.63
C ARG A 54 5.87 -18.20 4.99
N TYR A 55 6.83 -17.61 5.71
CA TYR A 55 8.20 -17.48 5.21
C TYR A 55 9.05 -18.74 5.39
N ALA A 56 8.77 -19.59 6.39
CA ALA A 56 9.35 -20.92 6.46
C ALA A 56 8.88 -21.80 5.29
N THR A 57 7.59 -21.73 4.92
CA THR A 57 7.06 -22.42 3.74
C THR A 57 7.51 -21.78 2.44
N ALA A 58 7.65 -20.45 2.38
CA ALA A 58 8.20 -19.77 1.21
C ALA A 58 9.68 -20.13 1.03
N ALA A 59 10.48 -20.22 2.10
CA ALA A 59 11.87 -20.68 2.02
C ALA A 59 11.98 -22.15 1.56
N GLU A 60 11.01 -23.00 1.91
CA GLU A 60 10.88 -24.37 1.37
C GLU A 60 10.44 -24.37 -0.11
N ASP A 61 9.55 -23.46 -0.53
CA ASP A 61 9.16 -23.27 -1.93
C ASP A 61 10.27 -22.63 -2.78
N TYR A 62 11.08 -21.71 -2.24
CA TYR A 62 12.25 -21.15 -2.91
C TYR A 62 13.34 -22.22 -3.12
N GLY A 63 13.42 -23.23 -2.24
CA GLY A 63 14.27 -24.40 -2.41
C GLY A 63 13.74 -25.41 -3.43
N SER A 64 12.41 -25.54 -3.58
CA SER A 64 11.79 -26.50 -4.49
C SER A 64 11.56 -25.94 -5.91
N MET A 65 11.39 -24.62 -6.06
CA MET A 65 11.28 -23.95 -7.37
C MET A 65 12.62 -23.92 -8.12
N ALA A 66 13.74 -24.07 -7.42
CA ALA A 66 15.09 -24.15 -8.01
C ALA A 66 15.41 -25.52 -8.67
N ILE A 67 14.53 -26.54 -8.57
CA ILE A 67 14.79 -27.90 -9.11
C ILE A 67 13.64 -28.40 -10.01
N GLY A 68 12.68 -27.54 -10.40
CA GLY A 68 11.46 -27.96 -11.09
C GLY A 68 11.26 -27.48 -12.54
N TYR A 69 11.92 -26.41 -13.00
CA TYR A 69 11.68 -25.88 -14.36
C TYR A 69 12.59 -26.52 -15.40
N GLY A 70 12.34 -27.81 -15.66
CA GLY A 70 12.66 -28.46 -16.93
C GLY A 70 11.76 -27.86 -18.02
N GLY A 71 12.36 -27.54 -19.16
CA GLY A 71 11.79 -26.66 -20.18
C GLY A 71 10.40 -27.04 -20.69
N GLN A 72 9.50 -26.06 -20.68
CA GLN A 72 8.51 -25.90 -21.73
C GLN A 72 8.46 -24.42 -22.12
N ALA A 73 8.86 -24.18 -23.37
CA ALA A 73 8.83 -22.89 -24.02
C ALA A 73 7.38 -22.42 -24.19
N PHE A 74 7.08 -21.19 -23.75
CA PHE A 74 5.88 -20.46 -24.12
C PHE A 74 6.24 -19.08 -24.65
N GLY A 75 5.83 -18.81 -25.90
CA GLY A 75 5.52 -17.48 -26.44
C GLY A 75 6.67 -16.65 -27.01
N PRO A 76 6.72 -16.38 -28.34
CA PRO A 76 7.75 -15.56 -28.94
C PRO A 76 7.42 -14.07 -28.78
N GLY A 77 8.38 -13.28 -28.29
CA GLY A 77 8.42 -11.84 -28.59
C GLY A 77 8.57 -10.87 -27.42
N TRP A 78 9.50 -11.09 -26.49
CA TRP A 78 10.21 -9.97 -25.88
C TRP A 78 11.71 -10.30 -25.86
N PRO A 79 12.52 -9.70 -26.74
CA PRO A 79 13.96 -9.84 -26.61
C PRO A 79 14.37 -9.04 -25.37
N PHE A 80 14.70 -9.72 -24.27
CA PHE A 80 15.62 -9.19 -23.28
C PHE A 80 17.01 -9.12 -23.93
N SER A 81 17.16 -8.20 -24.88
CA SER A 81 18.46 -7.61 -25.14
C SER A 81 18.75 -6.76 -23.92
N ALA A 82 19.87 -7.02 -23.26
CA ALA A 82 20.49 -6.08 -22.32
C ALA A 82 20.85 -4.81 -23.10
N SER A 83 19.83 -4.00 -23.39
CA SER A 83 20.01 -2.67 -23.91
C SER A 83 20.74 -1.88 -22.82
N PRO A 84 21.75 -1.08 -23.17
CA PRO A 84 22.28 -0.11 -22.21
C PRO A 84 21.09 0.71 -21.70
N LEU A 85 20.91 0.74 -20.38
CA LEU A 85 19.87 1.54 -19.74
C LEU A 85 19.87 2.93 -20.37
N ALA A 86 18.73 3.34 -20.93
CA ALA A 86 18.57 4.69 -21.46
C ALA A 86 18.99 5.71 -20.38
N PRO A 87 19.49 6.91 -20.76
CA PRO A 87 19.83 7.94 -19.78
C PRO A 87 18.66 8.18 -18.85
N GLN A 88 18.82 7.78 -17.59
CA GLN A 88 17.79 7.92 -16.57
C GLN A 88 17.63 9.41 -16.26
N PRO A 89 16.39 9.92 -16.09
CA PRO A 89 16.22 11.30 -15.69
C PRO A 89 16.90 11.53 -14.33
N SER A 90 17.34 12.77 -14.08
CA SER A 90 17.99 13.11 -12.80
C SER A 90 17.01 13.11 -11.62
N THR A 91 15.71 13.27 -11.92
CA THR A 91 14.60 13.41 -10.98
C THR A 91 13.31 12.89 -11.62
N GLN A 92 12.44 12.25 -10.83
CA GLN A 92 11.08 11.86 -11.23
C GLN A 92 10.15 12.00 -10.01
N ASP A 93 8.90 12.41 -10.22
CA ASP A 93 7.92 12.58 -9.16
C ASP A 93 6.50 12.22 -9.63
N LEU A 94 5.92 11.19 -9.00
CA LEU A 94 4.57 10.69 -9.26
C LEU A 94 3.52 11.32 -8.31
N LEU A 95 3.91 12.20 -7.39
CA LEU A 95 2.99 12.85 -6.46
C LEU A 95 1.90 13.65 -7.19
N MET A 96 2.18 14.14 -8.39
CA MET A 96 1.21 14.82 -9.26
C MET A 96 -0.01 13.97 -9.63
N TYR A 97 0.10 12.64 -9.56
CA TYR A 97 -1.01 11.71 -9.81
C TYR A 97 -1.84 11.42 -8.56
N MET A 98 -1.45 11.93 -7.39
CA MET A 98 -2.17 11.70 -6.14
C MET A 98 -2.98 12.92 -5.70
N PRO A 99 -4.27 12.73 -5.35
CA PRO A 99 -5.03 13.74 -4.62
C PRO A 99 -4.54 13.74 -3.18
N TYR A 100 -3.54 14.56 -2.89
CA TYR A 100 -2.73 14.46 -1.69
C TYR A 100 -3.10 15.55 -0.66
N ILE A 101 -3.51 15.15 0.53
CA ILE A 101 -3.60 16.01 1.72
C ILE A 101 -2.78 15.34 2.81
N GLY A 102 -1.58 15.86 3.10
CA GLY A 102 -0.63 15.18 3.99
C GLY A 102 -1.16 14.97 5.39
N ALA A 103 -1.87 15.96 5.95
CA ALA A 103 -2.45 15.87 7.28
C ALA A 103 -3.51 14.76 7.40
N GLU A 104 -4.14 14.35 6.30
CA GLU A 104 -5.13 13.27 6.27
C GLU A 104 -4.50 11.90 5.95
N ARG A 105 -3.20 11.82 5.67
CA ARG A 105 -2.46 10.55 5.55
C ARG A 105 -1.82 10.18 6.88
N ASP A 106 -2.69 9.96 7.87
CA ASP A 106 -2.30 9.69 9.24
C ASP A 106 -3.03 8.44 9.74
N GLN A 107 -2.30 7.33 9.80
CA GLN A 107 -2.78 6.05 10.31
C GLN A 107 -3.08 6.11 11.81
N GLY A 108 -2.50 7.07 12.53
CA GLY A 108 -2.55 7.16 13.99
C GLY A 108 -1.96 5.93 14.65
N SER A 109 -2.72 5.39 15.59
CA SER A 109 -2.37 4.25 16.44
C SER A 109 -2.62 2.89 15.77
N CYS A 110 -3.30 2.89 14.61
CA CYS A 110 -3.60 1.67 13.86
C CYS A 110 -2.37 1.21 13.06
N GLY A 111 -1.94 -0.04 13.25
CA GLY A 111 -0.81 -0.66 12.56
C GLY A 111 -1.05 -1.04 11.08
N ASN A 112 -1.77 -0.22 10.31
CA ASN A 112 -2.17 -0.53 8.93
C ASN A 112 -1.35 0.20 7.85
N CYS A 113 -0.11 0.56 8.13
CA CYS A 113 0.80 1.28 7.21
C CYS A 113 0.84 0.66 5.79
N TYR A 114 0.81 -0.68 5.70
CA TYR A 114 0.76 -1.40 4.42
C TYR A 114 -0.48 -1.06 3.60
N VAL A 115 -1.65 -0.87 4.23
CA VAL A 115 -2.90 -0.46 3.57
C VAL A 115 -2.75 0.95 2.98
N TRP A 116 -2.10 1.87 3.69
CA TRP A 116 -1.84 3.24 3.20
C TRP A 116 -0.92 3.26 1.99
N ALA A 117 0.18 2.51 2.04
CA ALA A 117 1.13 2.43 0.94
C ALA A 117 0.49 1.79 -0.31
N MET A 118 -0.19 0.65 -0.11
CA MET A 118 -0.86 -0.09 -1.19
C MET A 118 -2.00 0.71 -1.82
N THR A 119 -2.82 1.37 -0.99
CA THR A 119 -3.90 2.23 -1.50
C THR A 119 -3.35 3.46 -2.23
N GLY A 120 -2.23 4.04 -1.76
CA GLY A 120 -1.54 5.12 -2.49
C GLY A 120 -1.03 4.67 -3.87
N ALA A 121 -0.52 3.44 -3.97
CA ALA A 121 -0.14 2.88 -5.27
C ALA A 121 -1.37 2.68 -6.19
N MET A 122 -2.50 2.24 -5.64
CA MET A 122 -3.77 2.15 -6.38
C MET A 122 -4.29 3.54 -6.83
N GLU A 123 -4.14 4.58 -6.01
CA GLU A 123 -4.51 5.95 -6.36
C GLU A 123 -3.74 6.44 -7.59
N ILE A 124 -2.41 6.26 -7.61
CA ILE A 124 -1.55 6.62 -8.74
C ILE A 124 -1.93 5.80 -9.99
N ALA A 125 -2.02 4.48 -9.86
CA ALA A 125 -2.36 3.59 -10.96
C ALA A 125 -3.72 3.95 -11.57
N ARG A 126 -4.70 4.30 -10.74
CA ARG A 126 -6.02 4.73 -11.20
C ARG A 126 -6.00 6.08 -11.92
N ALA A 127 -5.27 7.06 -11.39
CA ALA A 127 -5.17 8.37 -12.03
C ALA A 127 -4.58 8.25 -13.44
N ILE A 128 -3.58 7.38 -13.61
CA ILE A 128 -2.99 7.05 -14.91
C ILE A 128 -4.00 6.31 -15.80
N HIS A 129 -4.67 5.28 -15.28
CA HIS A 129 -5.68 4.49 -16.01
C HIS A 129 -6.82 5.36 -16.55
N ASP A 130 -7.38 6.23 -15.70
CA ASP A 130 -8.53 7.06 -16.05
C ASP A 130 -8.15 8.26 -16.94
N ASN A 131 -6.85 8.47 -17.21
CA ASN A 131 -6.28 9.67 -17.85
C ASN A 131 -6.89 10.96 -17.29
N ALA A 132 -7.10 10.98 -15.97
CA ALA A 132 -7.86 12.01 -15.28
C ALA A 132 -6.96 12.72 -14.27
N SER A 133 -7.25 14.00 -14.03
CA SER A 133 -6.73 14.68 -12.83
C SER A 133 -7.06 13.84 -11.58
N PRO A 134 -6.21 13.90 -10.53
CA PRO A 134 -6.41 13.17 -9.29
C PRO A 134 -7.73 13.56 -8.62
N ASN A 135 -8.83 12.91 -9.01
CA ASN A 135 -10.19 13.40 -8.73
C ASN A 135 -10.93 12.57 -7.68
N SER A 136 -10.29 11.56 -7.07
CA SER A 136 -10.83 10.94 -5.86
C SER A 136 -9.78 10.08 -5.17
N ARG A 137 -9.45 10.43 -3.93
CA ARG A 137 -8.74 9.53 -3.01
C ARG A 137 -9.50 8.24 -2.84
N LEU A 138 -8.80 7.17 -2.51
CA LEU A 138 -9.39 5.87 -2.20
C LEU A 138 -9.48 5.70 -0.68
N SER A 139 -10.51 4.98 -0.24
CA SER A 139 -10.75 4.74 1.18
C SER A 139 -9.83 3.66 1.73
N ILE A 140 -8.98 4.03 2.69
CA ILE A 140 -8.26 3.10 3.57
C ILE A 140 -9.24 2.32 4.46
N GLN A 141 -10.30 3.01 4.89
CA GLN A 141 -11.33 2.47 5.76
C GLN A 141 -12.02 1.26 5.14
N TYR A 142 -12.18 1.20 3.81
CA TYR A 142 -12.80 0.05 3.15
C TYR A 142 -12.06 -1.26 3.46
N TYR A 143 -10.73 -1.27 3.32
CA TYR A 143 -9.92 -2.42 3.71
C TYR A 143 -10.05 -2.68 5.21
N ASN A 144 -9.93 -1.64 6.04
CA ASN A 144 -9.97 -1.78 7.50
C ASN A 144 -11.29 -2.36 8.01
N SER A 145 -12.40 -2.00 7.37
CA SER A 145 -13.75 -2.41 7.72
C SER A 145 -14.12 -3.79 7.17
N CYS A 146 -13.70 -4.08 5.92
CA CYS A 146 -14.17 -5.25 5.18
C CYS A 146 -13.17 -6.41 5.16
N HIS A 147 -11.91 -6.18 5.55
CA HIS A 147 -10.98 -7.26 5.83
C HIS A 147 -11.25 -7.83 7.22
N VAL A 148 -12.30 -8.64 7.31
CA VAL A 148 -12.65 -9.35 8.53
C VAL A 148 -11.81 -10.63 8.60
N PRO A 149 -11.10 -10.88 9.71
CA PRO A 149 -10.30 -12.09 9.85
C PRO A 149 -11.17 -13.35 9.70
N THR A 150 -10.66 -14.33 8.96
CA THR A 150 -11.34 -15.60 8.67
C THR A 150 -11.39 -16.54 9.88
N ASP A 151 -10.56 -16.29 10.90
CA ASP A 151 -10.54 -17.06 12.15
C ASP A 151 -11.21 -16.27 13.29
N PRO A 152 -12.40 -16.70 13.76
CA PRO A 152 -13.06 -16.07 14.91
C PRO A 152 -12.32 -16.27 16.25
N LEU A 153 -11.31 -17.16 16.31
CA LEU A 153 -10.46 -17.40 17.48
C LEU A 153 -9.17 -16.57 17.47
N ASP A 154 -8.81 -15.95 16.34
CA ASP A 154 -7.64 -15.08 16.21
C ASP A 154 -7.91 -13.92 15.23
N PRO A 155 -8.76 -12.96 15.65
CA PRO A 155 -9.21 -11.86 14.81
C PRO A 155 -8.11 -10.81 14.68
N VAL A 156 -7.07 -11.11 13.91
CA VAL A 156 -6.06 -10.10 13.53
C VAL A 156 -6.74 -9.13 12.57
N LEU A 157 -7.20 -8.01 13.14
CA LEU A 157 -7.71 -6.90 12.34
C LEU A 157 -6.55 -6.20 11.64
N PRO A 158 -6.81 -5.45 10.56
CA PRO A 158 -5.77 -4.71 9.83
C PRO A 158 -4.88 -3.78 10.70
N CYS A 159 -5.38 -3.32 11.85
CA CYS A 159 -4.59 -2.53 12.81
C CYS A 159 -3.54 -3.32 13.62
N CYS A 160 -3.56 -4.65 13.58
CA CYS A 160 -2.55 -5.52 14.20
C CYS A 160 -1.33 -5.80 13.31
N GLY A 161 -1.25 -5.11 12.18
CA GLY A 161 -0.25 -5.36 11.16
C GLY A 161 -0.74 -6.32 10.08
N GLY A 162 0.01 -6.32 9.00
CA GLY A 162 -0.19 -7.15 7.83
C GLY A 162 0.94 -6.90 6.84
N ASN A 163 0.77 -7.32 5.59
CA ASN A 163 1.78 -7.09 4.56
C ASN A 163 1.15 -6.83 3.17
N PRO A 164 1.95 -6.34 2.20
CA PRO A 164 1.48 -6.10 0.84
C PRO A 164 0.82 -7.30 0.16
N ASP A 165 1.33 -8.53 0.35
CA ASP A 165 0.76 -9.72 -0.28
C ASP A 165 -0.63 -10.01 0.29
N GLU A 166 -0.81 -9.95 1.61
CA GLU A 166 -2.13 -10.12 2.28
C GLU A 166 -3.17 -9.10 1.76
N PHE A 167 -2.74 -7.86 1.51
CA PHE A 167 -3.62 -6.85 0.94
C PHE A 167 -4.10 -7.24 -0.47
N ALA A 168 -3.19 -7.73 -1.32
CA ALA A 168 -3.52 -8.15 -2.68
C ALA A 168 -4.36 -9.44 -2.70
N ASP A 169 -4.01 -10.42 -1.86
CA ASP A 169 -4.74 -11.67 -1.67
C ASP A 169 -6.20 -11.36 -1.29
N TRP A 170 -6.42 -10.48 -0.30
CA TRP A 170 -7.76 -10.10 0.11
C TRP A 170 -8.62 -9.59 -1.04
N TYR A 171 -8.12 -8.65 -1.84
CA TYR A 171 -8.86 -8.16 -3.00
C TYR A 171 -9.11 -9.26 -4.05
N ASN A 172 -8.20 -10.22 -4.20
CA ASN A 172 -8.39 -11.33 -5.13
C ASN A 172 -9.40 -12.37 -4.65
N ASP A 173 -9.58 -12.50 -3.33
CA ASP A 173 -10.60 -13.34 -2.71
C ASP A 173 -12.01 -12.74 -2.82
N LEU A 174 -12.13 -11.42 -3.00
CA LEU A 174 -13.41 -10.76 -3.25
C LEU A 174 -13.96 -11.10 -4.63
N SER A 175 -15.29 -11.04 -4.77
CA SER A 175 -15.98 -11.26 -6.04
C SER A 175 -17.11 -10.26 -6.27
N GLY A 176 -17.57 -10.16 -7.52
CA GLY A 176 -18.75 -9.36 -7.89
C GLY A 176 -18.65 -7.89 -7.46
N SER A 177 -19.70 -7.38 -6.80
CA SER A 177 -19.82 -5.98 -6.36
C SER A 177 -18.90 -5.60 -5.19
N GLN A 178 -18.22 -6.57 -4.59
CA GLN A 178 -17.30 -6.35 -3.47
C GLN A 178 -15.84 -6.18 -3.93
N LYS A 179 -15.46 -6.69 -5.12
CA LYS A 179 -14.10 -6.52 -5.66
C LYS A 179 -13.90 -5.12 -6.24
N VAL A 180 -13.87 -4.12 -5.36
CA VAL A 180 -13.87 -2.70 -5.70
C VAL A 180 -12.98 -1.89 -4.77
N ALA A 181 -12.38 -0.81 -5.26
CA ALA A 181 -12.00 0.30 -4.39
C ALA A 181 -13.17 1.29 -4.29
N ILE A 182 -13.30 1.99 -3.17
CA ILE A 182 -14.30 3.05 -3.00
C ILE A 182 -13.62 4.41 -2.76
N PRO A 183 -14.27 5.53 -3.16
CA PRO A 183 -13.79 6.87 -2.84
C PRO A 183 -13.60 7.12 -1.35
N TRP A 184 -12.68 8.01 -1.00
CA TRP A 184 -12.46 8.49 0.37
C TRP A 184 -13.72 9.08 1.01
N ASP A 185 -14.51 9.84 0.26
CA ASP A 185 -15.76 10.44 0.79
C ASP A 185 -16.87 9.42 1.04
N ASN A 186 -16.76 8.22 0.47
CA ASN A 186 -17.66 7.12 0.81
C ASN A 186 -17.32 6.58 2.22
N ALA A 187 -16.05 6.47 2.56
CA ALA A 187 -15.62 6.05 3.90
C ALA A 187 -14.31 6.72 4.28
N ARG A 188 -14.40 7.82 5.05
CA ARG A 188 -13.23 8.52 5.57
C ARG A 188 -12.57 7.69 6.66
N TRP A 189 -11.26 7.88 6.85
CA TRP A 189 -10.51 7.18 7.88
C TRP A 189 -11.04 7.49 9.28
N ALA A 190 -11.63 6.48 9.94
CA ALA A 190 -12.25 6.59 11.25
C ALA A 190 -11.53 5.76 12.32
N ASP A 191 -10.65 4.85 11.92
CA ASP A 191 -9.98 3.90 12.82
C ASP A 191 -8.60 4.38 13.31
N LYS A 192 -8.36 5.70 13.24
CA LYS A 192 -7.08 6.33 13.61
C LYS A 192 -6.63 5.99 15.04
N ASP A 193 -7.57 5.94 15.98
CA ASP A 193 -7.26 5.73 17.40
C ASP A 193 -7.33 4.25 17.82
N LEU A 194 -7.58 3.32 16.88
CA LEU A 194 -7.63 1.90 17.20
C LEU A 194 -6.23 1.32 17.40
N ILE A 195 -6.02 0.65 18.53
CA ILE A 195 -4.81 -0.13 18.84
C ILE A 195 -5.10 -1.63 18.75
N CYS A 196 -4.08 -2.45 18.46
CA CYS A 196 -4.23 -3.90 18.30
C CYS A 196 -4.80 -4.60 19.55
N GLU A 197 -4.47 -4.11 20.75
CA GLU A 197 -4.89 -4.74 22.02
C GLU A 197 -6.34 -4.43 22.41
N SER A 198 -6.92 -3.33 21.90
CA SER A 198 -8.29 -2.93 22.24
C SER A 198 -9.37 -3.58 21.37
N LEU A 199 -8.97 -4.43 20.42
CA LEU A 199 -9.81 -4.77 19.28
C LEU A 199 -10.95 -5.72 19.61
N ARG A 200 -12.16 -5.28 19.29
CA ARG A 200 -13.25 -6.18 18.88
C ARG A 200 -13.92 -5.78 17.56
N ARG A 201 -13.86 -4.52 17.12
CA ARG A 201 -14.51 -4.02 15.88
C ARG A 201 -13.84 -2.75 15.34
N THR A 202 -13.98 -2.54 14.03
CA THR A 202 -13.79 -1.25 13.33
C THR A 202 -14.86 -0.24 13.75
N ASN A 203 -14.61 1.07 13.62
CA ASN A 203 -15.60 2.12 13.87
C ASN A 203 -16.65 2.24 12.76
N ILE A 204 -16.37 1.69 11.57
CA ILE A 204 -17.30 1.69 10.44
C ILE A 204 -17.50 0.23 9.97
N GLU A 205 -18.70 -0.30 10.12
CA GLU A 205 -18.99 -1.69 9.74
C GLU A 205 -19.03 -1.86 8.21
N CYS A 206 -18.49 -2.96 7.68
CA CYS A 206 -18.39 -3.20 6.24
C CYS A 206 -19.75 -3.14 5.51
N ASP A 207 -20.80 -3.70 6.10
CA ASP A 207 -22.15 -3.74 5.51
C ASP A 207 -22.71 -2.35 5.20
N THR A 208 -22.27 -1.32 5.94
CA THR A 208 -22.67 0.07 5.69
C THR A 208 -22.03 0.63 4.41
N LEU A 209 -20.84 0.14 4.07
CA LEU A 209 -20.08 0.56 2.90
C LEU A 209 -20.59 -0.09 1.62
N ASP A 210 -21.18 -1.29 1.70
CA ASP A 210 -21.67 -2.08 0.56
C ASP A 210 -22.85 -1.44 -0.20
N THR A 211 -23.48 -0.40 0.37
CA THR A 211 -24.63 0.30 -0.25
C THR A 211 -24.24 1.52 -1.10
N MET A 212 -22.96 1.92 -1.11
CA MET A 212 -22.53 3.18 -1.72
C MET A 212 -22.41 3.10 -3.25
N SER A 213 -22.80 4.18 -3.93
CA SER A 213 -23.06 4.20 -5.38
C SER A 213 -21.82 4.39 -6.26
N VAL A 214 -20.76 5.03 -5.78
CA VAL A 214 -19.50 5.21 -6.54
C VAL A 214 -18.51 4.14 -6.11
N ARG A 215 -18.10 3.30 -7.06
CA ARG A 215 -17.16 2.19 -6.86
C ARG A 215 -16.24 2.08 -8.07
N TYR A 216 -15.02 1.61 -7.83
CA TYR A 216 -14.01 1.37 -8.86
C TYR A 216 -13.72 -0.14 -8.92
N PRO A 217 -14.31 -0.89 -9.86
CA PRO A 217 -14.08 -2.32 -10.00
C PRO A 217 -12.60 -2.63 -10.15
N ILE A 218 -12.15 -3.72 -9.53
CA ILE A 218 -10.79 -4.24 -9.67
C ILE A 218 -10.89 -5.61 -10.32
N SER A 219 -10.24 -5.76 -11.47
CA SER A 219 -10.17 -7.03 -12.20
C SER A 219 -9.13 -7.95 -11.54
N THR A 220 -7.91 -7.45 -11.40
CA THR A 220 -6.78 -8.16 -10.79
C THR A 220 -5.92 -7.20 -9.99
N ILE A 221 -5.21 -7.74 -9.00
CA ILE A 221 -4.24 -7.01 -8.21
C ILE A 221 -3.14 -7.97 -7.76
N SER A 222 -1.88 -7.60 -7.90
CA SER A 222 -0.75 -8.44 -7.49
C SER A 222 0.44 -7.61 -7.07
N VAL A 223 1.14 -8.08 -6.04
CA VAL A 223 2.42 -7.51 -5.63
C VAL A 223 3.54 -8.15 -6.41
N ARG A 224 4.45 -7.33 -6.95
CA ARG A 224 5.64 -7.80 -7.62
C ARG A 224 6.88 -7.25 -6.94
N ARG A 225 7.70 -8.12 -6.36
CA ARG A 225 8.96 -7.73 -5.73
C ARG A 225 9.97 -7.30 -6.80
N ILE A 226 10.61 -6.17 -6.57
CA ILE A 226 11.74 -5.71 -7.38
C ILE A 226 12.97 -6.50 -6.93
N GLU A 227 13.60 -7.20 -7.87
CA GLU A 227 14.80 -7.97 -7.60
C GLU A 227 15.94 -7.03 -7.19
N THR A 228 16.31 -7.08 -5.92
CA THR A 228 17.42 -6.35 -5.32
C THR A 228 18.39 -7.36 -4.69
N GLY A 229 19.48 -6.87 -4.08
CA GLY A 229 20.45 -7.71 -3.38
C GLY A 229 19.84 -8.66 -2.34
N LEU A 230 18.67 -8.32 -1.79
CA LEU A 230 17.93 -9.15 -0.84
C LEU A 230 17.48 -10.48 -1.48
N LEU A 231 16.96 -10.42 -2.71
CA LEU A 231 16.42 -11.57 -3.45
C LEU A 231 17.51 -12.32 -4.20
N ASP A 232 18.46 -11.58 -4.78
CA ASP A 232 19.64 -12.16 -5.41
C ASP A 232 20.90 -11.43 -4.92
N PRO A 233 21.74 -12.08 -4.08
CA PRO A 233 22.99 -11.50 -3.60
C PRO A 233 23.99 -11.11 -4.70
N ALA A 234 23.82 -11.58 -5.94
CA ALA A 234 24.64 -11.16 -7.08
C ALA A 234 24.25 -9.77 -7.61
N VAL A 235 23.06 -9.27 -7.27
CA VAL A 235 22.58 -7.95 -7.67
C VAL A 235 23.30 -6.88 -6.85
N ASP A 236 24.17 -6.13 -7.52
CA ASP A 236 24.83 -5.00 -6.90
C ASP A 236 23.86 -3.84 -6.64
N ARG A 237 24.29 -2.93 -5.76
CA ARG A 237 23.53 -1.76 -5.34
C ARG A 237 23.13 -0.83 -6.49
N GLY A 238 24.00 -0.64 -7.48
CA GLY A 238 23.70 0.19 -8.65
C GLY A 238 22.58 -0.41 -9.51
N VAL A 239 22.61 -1.72 -9.71
CA VAL A 239 21.53 -2.46 -10.41
C VAL A 239 20.22 -2.38 -9.63
N ALA A 240 20.24 -2.56 -8.31
CA ALA A 240 19.06 -2.41 -7.46
C ALA A 240 18.42 -1.01 -7.59
N ILE A 241 19.24 0.05 -7.50
CA ILE A 241 18.79 1.43 -7.70
C ILE A 241 18.18 1.62 -9.09
N ALA A 242 18.84 1.12 -10.14
CA ALA A 242 18.35 1.26 -11.51
C ALA A 242 16.99 0.55 -11.72
N ARG A 243 16.79 -0.63 -11.13
CA ARG A 243 15.51 -1.36 -11.20
C ARG A 243 14.38 -0.61 -10.50
N ILE A 244 14.64 -0.02 -9.33
CA ILE A 244 13.66 0.80 -8.60
C ILE A 244 13.32 2.07 -9.39
N LYS A 245 14.32 2.78 -9.92
CA LYS A 245 14.08 3.95 -10.79
C LYS A 245 13.29 3.57 -12.03
N ASN A 246 13.62 2.46 -12.68
CA ASN A 246 12.88 1.98 -13.86
C ASN A 246 11.39 1.76 -13.56
N ALA A 247 11.02 1.24 -12.38
CA ALA A 247 9.60 1.16 -12.00
C ALA A 247 8.96 2.56 -11.96
N ILE A 248 9.60 3.51 -11.27
CA ILE A 248 9.10 4.88 -11.09
C ILE A 248 9.02 5.63 -12.44
N ASP A 249 10.02 5.46 -13.32
CA ASP A 249 10.07 6.04 -14.66
C ASP A 249 8.95 5.50 -15.57
N ASN A 250 8.49 4.27 -15.30
CA ASN A 250 7.32 3.67 -15.94
C ASN A 250 6.00 4.00 -15.22
N ASN A 251 5.98 5.07 -14.42
CA ASN A 251 4.85 5.52 -13.61
C ASN A 251 4.33 4.49 -12.61
N GLN A 252 5.18 3.56 -12.17
CA GLN A 252 4.86 2.60 -11.12
C GLN A 252 5.49 3.07 -9.79
N PRO A 253 4.71 3.54 -8.81
CA PRO A 253 5.26 3.85 -7.51
C PRO A 253 5.73 2.56 -6.82
N VAL A 254 6.73 2.69 -5.95
CA VAL A 254 7.38 1.54 -5.31
C VAL A 254 6.97 1.47 -3.85
N ILE A 255 6.28 0.39 -3.47
CA ILE A 255 6.05 0.07 -2.06
C ILE A 255 7.37 -0.38 -1.45
N THR A 256 7.72 0.21 -0.31
CA THR A 256 8.90 -0.22 0.46
C THR A 256 8.49 -0.65 1.85
N THR A 257 8.97 -1.80 2.29
CA THR A 257 8.81 -2.27 3.67
C THR A 257 10.19 -2.30 4.32
N ILE A 258 10.32 -1.59 5.43
CA ILE A 258 11.54 -1.54 6.23
C ILE A 258 11.25 -2.23 7.56
N GLN A 259 12.12 -3.17 7.91
CA GLN A 259 12.18 -3.76 9.24
C GLN A 259 13.22 -3.00 10.06
N PHE A 260 12.87 -2.69 11.30
CA PHE A 260 13.77 -2.14 12.28
C PHE A 260 14.25 -3.26 13.22
N SER A 261 15.56 -3.35 13.42
CA SER A 261 16.22 -4.43 14.15
C SER A 261 15.79 -4.52 15.62
N THR A 262 15.48 -3.38 16.23
CA THR A 262 15.01 -3.29 17.61
C THR A 262 13.89 -2.24 17.74
N ARG A 263 13.16 -2.31 18.85
CA ARG A 263 12.18 -1.28 19.21
C ARG A 263 12.81 0.11 19.33
N ASP A 264 14.03 0.19 19.87
CA ASP A 264 14.72 1.47 20.03
C ASP A 264 15.11 2.08 18.68
N ARG A 265 15.41 1.24 17.68
CA ARG A 265 15.68 1.67 16.30
C ARG A 265 14.41 2.20 15.63
N TYR A 266 13.29 1.51 15.81
CA TYR A 266 11.99 2.03 15.38
C TYR A 266 11.65 3.37 16.07
N ARG A 267 11.86 3.50 17.39
CA ARG A 267 11.65 4.76 18.11
C ARG A 267 12.55 5.89 17.61
N LYS A 268 13.80 5.60 17.23
CA LYS A 268 14.68 6.59 16.58
C LYS A 268 14.13 7.05 15.24
N PHE A 269 13.53 6.16 14.45
CA PHE A 269 12.84 6.55 13.22
C PHE A 269 11.63 7.46 13.51
N VAL A 270 10.80 7.13 14.51
CA VAL A 270 9.68 7.99 14.93
C VAL A 270 10.17 9.36 15.41
N TYR A 271 11.24 9.40 16.20
CA TYR A 271 11.88 10.65 16.61
C TYR A 271 12.41 11.43 15.40
N TRP A 272 13.11 10.77 14.48
CA TRP A 272 13.58 11.38 13.24
C TRP A 272 12.43 11.97 12.43
N TRP A 273 11.31 11.26 12.33
CA TRP A 273 10.09 11.75 11.69
C TRP A 273 9.58 13.04 12.32
N ASN A 274 9.46 13.07 13.66
CA ASN A 274 8.90 14.20 14.39
C ASN A 274 9.77 15.46 14.40
N TYR A 275 11.11 15.31 14.35
CA TYR A 275 12.05 16.41 14.59
C TYR A 275 12.95 16.76 13.41
N LYS A 276 12.87 16.04 12.29
CA LYS A 276 13.59 16.37 11.05
C LYS A 276 12.64 16.92 10.01
N SER A 277 13.17 17.71 9.09
CA SER A 277 12.44 18.31 7.97
C SER A 277 12.28 17.35 6.79
N GLU A 278 11.41 17.70 5.84
CA GLU A 278 11.29 16.99 4.54
C GLU A 278 12.58 17.03 3.71
N SER A 279 13.45 18.01 3.98
CA SER A 279 14.73 18.15 3.29
C SER A 279 15.83 17.28 3.89
N ASP A 280 15.63 16.73 5.10
CA ASP A 280 16.56 15.81 5.72
C ASP A 280 16.48 14.43 5.06
N VAL A 281 17.63 13.77 4.93
CA VAL A 281 17.75 12.45 4.31
C VAL A 281 17.91 11.39 5.40
N LEU A 282 16.94 10.49 5.50
CA LEU A 282 17.01 9.31 6.37
C LEU A 282 18.04 8.35 5.80
N ASP A 283 19.03 7.99 6.62
CA ASP A 283 20.09 7.06 6.28
C ASP A 283 19.94 5.78 7.11
N LEU A 284 19.30 4.77 6.53
CA LEU A 284 19.03 3.52 7.24
C LEU A 284 20.32 2.78 7.59
N ASP A 285 21.42 2.91 6.84
CA ASP A 285 22.68 2.23 7.18
C ASP A 285 23.32 2.79 8.46
N VAL A 286 22.98 4.03 8.84
CA VAL A 286 23.43 4.65 10.09
C VAL A 286 22.40 4.46 11.20
N GLU A 287 21.13 4.73 10.89
CA GLU A 287 20.06 4.66 11.88
C GLU A 287 19.74 3.23 12.29
N ASP A 288 19.90 2.26 11.38
CA ASP A 288 19.71 0.84 11.62
C ASP A 288 20.57 -0.03 10.66
N PRO A 289 21.82 -0.34 11.04
CA PRO A 289 22.84 -0.96 10.17
C PRO A 289 22.55 -2.41 9.75
N CYS A 290 21.30 -2.85 9.81
CA CYS A 290 20.85 -4.18 9.44
C CYS A 290 21.46 -5.31 10.29
N GLU A 291 21.67 -5.04 11.57
CA GLU A 291 22.16 -6.02 12.54
C GLU A 291 21.03 -6.36 13.49
N VAL A 292 20.62 -7.63 13.57
CA VAL A 292 19.57 -8.06 14.50
C VAL A 292 20.16 -9.03 15.52
N ALA A 293 19.89 -8.76 16.80
CA ALA A 293 20.07 -9.77 17.84
C ALA A 293 19.00 -10.85 17.67
N GLU A 294 19.39 -12.13 17.65
CA GLU A 294 18.50 -13.28 17.40
C GLU A 294 17.23 -13.35 18.28
N THR A 295 17.20 -12.58 19.37
CA THR A 295 16.15 -12.58 20.39
C THR A 295 15.07 -11.51 20.21
N GLU A 296 15.21 -10.56 19.28
CA GLU A 296 14.25 -9.46 19.12
C GLU A 296 13.36 -9.62 17.88
N VAL A 297 12.05 -9.42 18.04
CA VAL A 297 11.13 -9.38 16.89
C VAL A 297 11.25 -8.01 16.21
N PRO A 298 11.58 -7.96 14.92
CA PRO A 298 11.72 -6.69 14.22
C PRO A 298 10.38 -5.97 14.08
N PHE A 299 10.43 -4.64 14.03
CA PHE A 299 9.26 -3.78 13.82
C PHE A 299 9.19 -3.37 12.36
N GLY A 300 8.10 -3.70 11.67
CA GLY A 300 7.92 -3.38 10.26
C GLY A 300 7.21 -2.05 10.05
N HIS A 301 7.61 -1.31 9.02
CA HIS A 301 6.87 -0.16 8.52
C HIS A 301 6.86 -0.15 6.99
N THR A 302 5.68 0.00 6.39
CA THR A 302 5.50 0.04 4.94
C THR A 302 5.16 1.44 4.49
N MET A 303 5.87 1.93 3.49
CA MET A 303 5.74 3.28 2.92
C MET A 303 5.69 3.22 1.38
N LEU A 304 5.45 4.37 0.74
CA LEU A 304 5.33 4.47 -0.71
C LEU A 304 6.38 5.43 -1.29
N ILE A 305 7.32 4.90 -2.07
CA ILE A 305 8.25 5.69 -2.87
C ILE A 305 7.50 6.19 -4.10
N VAL A 306 7.37 7.50 -4.23
CA VAL A 306 6.67 8.17 -5.32
C VAL A 306 7.61 8.89 -6.28
N GLY A 307 8.91 8.91 -5.99
CA GLY A 307 9.86 9.62 -6.82
C GLY A 307 11.29 9.47 -6.36
N TYR A 308 12.17 10.20 -7.02
CA TYR A 308 13.57 10.29 -6.64
C TYR A 308 14.19 11.61 -7.10
N GLY A 309 15.30 11.97 -6.45
CA GLY A 309 16.10 13.12 -6.83
C GLY A 309 17.54 13.03 -6.37
N HIS A 310 18.30 14.08 -6.64
CA HIS A 310 19.69 14.22 -6.23
C HIS A 310 19.92 15.63 -5.69
N ASP A 311 20.69 15.73 -4.61
CA ASP A 311 21.24 16.99 -4.13
C ASP A 311 22.75 16.85 -3.85
N SER A 312 23.37 17.86 -3.24
CA SER A 312 24.80 17.86 -2.94
C SER A 312 25.25 16.72 -2.00
N ARG A 313 24.31 16.05 -1.33
CA ARG A 313 24.56 14.90 -0.43
C ARG A 313 24.39 13.55 -1.15
N GLY A 314 23.91 13.55 -2.39
CA GLY A 314 23.71 12.35 -3.21
C GLY A 314 22.24 12.11 -3.59
N GLY A 315 21.97 10.90 -4.08
CA GLY A 315 20.63 10.48 -4.49
C GLY A 315 19.73 10.11 -3.32
N TYR A 316 18.44 10.40 -3.45
CA TYR A 316 17.40 10.02 -2.49
C TYR A 316 16.12 9.57 -3.20
N TRP A 317 15.35 8.73 -2.52
CA TRP A 317 13.97 8.40 -2.83
C TRP A 317 13.03 9.41 -2.14
N ASN A 318 12.02 9.90 -2.86
CA ASN A 318 10.91 10.66 -2.28
C ASN A 318 9.86 9.68 -1.78
N VAL A 319 9.60 9.69 -0.48
CA VAL A 319 8.76 8.69 0.18
C VAL A 319 7.57 9.37 0.87
N LEU A 320 6.37 8.87 0.57
CA LEU A 320 5.16 9.16 1.32
C LEU A 320 5.08 8.26 2.54
N ASN A 321 4.94 8.89 3.71
CA ASN A 321 4.66 8.20 4.95
C ASN A 321 3.14 8.27 5.27
N SER A 322 2.72 7.55 6.30
CA SER A 322 1.36 7.50 6.81
C SER A 322 1.24 8.00 8.26
N PHE A 323 2.12 8.90 8.69
CA PHE A 323 2.13 9.50 10.04
C PHE A 323 1.69 10.97 10.05
N GLY A 324 0.90 11.38 9.06
CA GLY A 324 0.40 12.74 8.94
C GLY A 324 1.47 13.77 8.60
N THR A 325 1.35 14.96 9.17
CA THR A 325 2.25 16.10 8.95
C THR A 325 2.82 16.59 10.27
N THR A 326 4.02 17.16 10.22
CA THR A 326 4.62 17.92 11.33
C THR A 326 4.86 19.36 10.87
N PRO A 327 5.21 20.31 11.76
CA PRO A 327 5.53 21.68 11.35
C PRO A 327 6.61 21.75 10.26
N ASP A 328 7.62 20.88 10.34
CA ASP A 328 8.72 20.79 9.38
C ASP A 328 8.46 19.78 8.24
N ARG A 329 7.28 19.14 8.25
CA ARG A 329 6.79 18.19 7.23
C ARG A 329 5.35 18.48 6.78
N PRO A 330 5.10 19.63 6.15
CA PRO A 330 3.76 20.02 5.72
C PRO A 330 3.19 19.11 4.62
N ASN A 331 4.03 18.41 3.89
CA ASN A 331 3.66 17.46 2.85
C ASN A 331 3.83 16.01 3.30
N GLY A 332 3.97 15.70 4.59
CA GLY A 332 3.99 14.33 5.11
C GLY A 332 4.96 13.40 4.35
N THR A 333 6.10 13.94 3.92
CA THR A 333 7.10 13.20 3.12
C THR A 333 8.42 13.07 3.87
N LEU A 334 9.24 12.12 3.41
CA LEU A 334 10.65 12.03 3.77
C LEU A 334 11.51 11.72 2.56
N ARG A 335 12.80 12.06 2.65
CA ARG A 335 13.82 11.59 1.71
C ARG A 335 14.53 10.39 2.32
N LEU A 336 14.50 9.25 1.63
CA LEU A 336 15.25 8.06 2.01
C LEU A 336 16.53 8.00 1.19
N ARG A 337 17.68 7.77 1.82
CA ARG A 337 18.95 7.65 1.11
C ARG A 337 18.87 6.53 0.06
N MET A 338 19.22 6.87 -1.18
CA MET A 338 19.20 5.92 -2.29
C MET A 338 20.37 4.94 -2.21
N ASN A 339 21.53 5.43 -1.75
CA ASN A 339 22.74 4.63 -1.59
C ASN A 339 22.74 3.94 -0.23
N MET A 340 22.10 2.78 -0.13
CA MET A 340 21.97 2.00 1.10
C MET A 340 22.27 0.52 0.88
N ASP A 341 22.35 -0.27 1.95
CA ASP A 341 22.41 -1.74 1.85
C ASP A 341 21.06 -2.33 1.38
N TYR A 342 21.03 -2.81 0.15
CA TYR A 342 19.88 -3.51 -0.46
C TYR A 342 19.91 -5.03 -0.23
N GLN A 343 20.93 -5.57 0.43
CA GLN A 343 21.05 -6.97 0.83
C GLN A 343 20.58 -7.21 2.27
N CYS A 344 20.13 -6.15 2.94
CA CYS A 344 19.74 -6.16 4.33
C CYS A 344 18.70 -7.26 4.65
N LYS A 345 19.11 -8.23 5.48
CA LYS A 345 18.28 -9.35 5.98
C LYS A 345 18.18 -9.28 7.51
N MET A 346 16.97 -9.50 8.02
CA MET A 346 16.67 -9.47 9.46
C MET A 346 15.96 -10.76 9.87
N LEU A 347 16.61 -11.60 10.69
CA LEU A 347 16.06 -12.88 11.20
C LEU A 347 15.36 -13.75 10.13
N ASN A 348 16.06 -13.99 9.01
CA ASN A 348 15.55 -14.71 7.84
C ASN A 348 14.38 -14.05 7.09
N ARG A 349 14.14 -12.75 7.33
CA ARG A 349 13.17 -11.91 6.59
C ARG A 349 13.90 -10.85 5.77
N GLY A 350 13.19 -10.29 4.80
CA GLY A 350 13.63 -9.07 4.14
C GLY A 350 13.72 -7.92 5.14
N GLY A 351 14.93 -7.37 5.34
CA GLY A 351 15.11 -6.20 6.19
C GLY A 351 14.65 -4.92 5.47
N ARG A 352 14.82 -4.89 4.14
CA ARG A 352 14.40 -3.77 3.28
C ARG A 352 13.89 -4.34 1.96
N GLU A 353 12.58 -4.27 1.76
CA GLU A 353 11.90 -4.79 0.57
C GLU A 353 11.41 -3.66 -0.33
N PHE A 354 11.40 -3.92 -1.63
CA PHE A 354 10.93 -3.00 -2.67
C PHE A 354 10.00 -3.75 -3.61
N MET A 355 8.82 -3.21 -3.84
CA MET A 355 7.74 -3.88 -4.55
C MET A 355 6.99 -2.89 -5.43
N THR A 356 6.38 -3.37 -6.49
CA THR A 356 5.37 -2.65 -7.27
C THR A 356 4.01 -3.31 -7.06
N LEU A 357 2.95 -2.54 -7.28
CA LEU A 357 1.58 -3.04 -7.29
C LEU A 357 1.06 -3.01 -8.72
N ASP A 358 0.78 -4.19 -9.27
CA ASP A 358 0.09 -4.33 -10.53
C ASP A 358 -1.40 -4.43 -10.25
N VAL A 359 -2.15 -3.37 -10.58
CA VAL A 359 -3.61 -3.33 -10.44
C VAL A 359 -4.26 -3.08 -11.79
N GLN A 360 -5.25 -3.88 -12.13
CA GLN A 360 -6.10 -3.66 -13.29
C GLN A 360 -7.49 -3.26 -12.79
N PHE A 361 -7.90 -2.04 -13.11
CA PHE A 361 -9.27 -1.60 -12.88
C PHE A 361 -10.20 -2.18 -13.95
N GLY A 362 -11.42 -2.53 -13.55
CA GLY A 362 -12.47 -2.91 -14.48
C GLY A 362 -13.18 -1.70 -15.07
N ASP A 363 -13.91 -1.90 -16.16
CA ASP A 363 -14.75 -0.87 -16.74
C ASP A 363 -15.77 -0.38 -15.71
N ARG A 364 -15.92 0.94 -15.60
CA ARG A 364 -17.00 1.49 -14.77
C ARG A 364 -18.32 1.03 -15.35
N PRO A 365 -19.25 0.46 -14.55
CA PRO A 365 -20.63 0.36 -15.02
C PRO A 365 -21.08 1.78 -15.42
N PRO A 366 -21.75 1.95 -16.58
CA PRO A 366 -22.13 3.26 -17.06
C PRO A 366 -22.84 4.00 -15.92
N SER A 367 -22.32 5.16 -15.54
CA SER A 367 -23.01 6.01 -14.58
C SER A 367 -24.43 6.19 -15.12
N LYS A 368 -25.45 6.01 -14.27
CA LYS A 368 -26.79 6.49 -14.58
C LYS A 368 -26.70 8.02 -14.64
N ASN A 369 -26.16 8.55 -15.73
CA ASN A 369 -26.17 9.96 -16.01
C ASN A 369 -27.64 10.33 -16.16
N PHE A 370 -28.07 11.16 -15.22
CA PHE A 370 -29.21 12.04 -15.34
C PHE A 370 -29.21 12.62 -16.75
N LEU A 371 -30.06 12.06 -17.63
CA LEU A 371 -30.34 12.62 -18.93
C LEU A 371 -31.00 13.97 -18.68
N MET A 372 -30.20 15.04 -18.60
CA MET A 372 -30.72 16.34 -19.01
C MET A 372 -31.02 16.22 -20.50
N SER A 373 -32.29 16.00 -20.81
CA SER A 373 -32.84 16.15 -22.15
C SER A 373 -32.50 17.57 -22.62
N LEU A 374 -31.48 17.70 -23.47
CA LEU A 374 -31.35 18.87 -24.32
C LEU A 374 -32.58 18.89 -25.22
N PRO A 375 -33.34 20.00 -25.31
CA PRO A 375 -34.42 20.12 -26.28
C PRO A 375 -33.81 20.08 -27.67
N THR A 376 -33.98 18.97 -28.37
CA THR A 376 -33.72 18.89 -29.81
C THR A 376 -34.88 19.55 -30.52
N ASP A 377 -34.78 20.85 -30.78
CA ASP A 377 -35.53 21.44 -31.88
C ASP A 377 -34.80 22.62 -32.51
N ILE A 378 -33.79 22.31 -33.33
CA ILE A 378 -33.35 23.18 -34.41
C ILE A 378 -33.07 22.32 -35.64
N GLY A 379 -34.00 22.37 -36.59
CA GLY A 379 -33.64 22.47 -38.00
C GLY A 379 -33.93 21.26 -38.88
N ALA A 380 -35.14 21.18 -39.43
CA ALA A 380 -35.35 20.57 -40.74
C ALA A 380 -35.59 21.67 -41.79
N SER A 381 -34.50 22.13 -42.40
CA SER A 381 -34.53 22.92 -43.63
C SER A 381 -35.18 22.12 -44.77
N ARG A 382 -36.28 22.62 -45.33
CA ARG A 382 -36.81 22.18 -46.63
C ARG A 382 -36.83 23.37 -47.60
N ARG A 383 -35.82 23.35 -48.46
CA ARG A 383 -35.87 23.49 -49.93
C ARG A 383 -36.87 24.53 -50.48
N LEU A 384 -36.32 25.65 -50.92
CA LEU A 384 -36.96 26.62 -51.83
C LEU A 384 -36.90 26.11 -53.28
N GLU A 385 -38.00 26.25 -54.01
CA GLU A 385 -38.17 26.42 -55.47
C GLU A 385 -39.63 26.92 -55.70
N PRO A 386 -39.99 27.58 -56.82
CA PRO A 386 -40.71 28.86 -56.79
C PRO A 386 -42.05 28.89 -57.60
N GLU A 387 -42.71 30.05 -57.54
CA GLU A 387 -43.80 30.58 -58.38
C GLU A 387 -45.21 29.93 -58.34
N HIS A 388 -46.22 30.68 -57.85
CA HIS A 388 -47.16 31.42 -58.71
C HIS A 388 -48.27 32.16 -57.90
N VAL A 389 -48.29 33.48 -58.09
CA VAL A 389 -49.41 34.45 -58.16
C VAL A 389 -50.85 33.95 -57.84
N ASN A 390 -51.51 34.57 -56.84
CA ASN A 390 -52.74 35.36 -57.03
C ASN A 390 -53.24 36.09 -55.75
N ARG A 391 -53.47 37.41 -55.91
CA ARG A 391 -54.55 38.31 -55.39
C ARG A 391 -55.53 37.70 -54.36
N GLU A 392 -55.99 38.32 -53.27
CA GLU A 392 -56.50 39.70 -52.98
C GLU A 392 -56.94 39.73 -51.47
N PRO A 393 -57.54 40.79 -50.87
CA PRO A 393 -56.98 41.52 -49.72
C PRO A 393 -57.84 41.46 -48.43
N GLY A 394 -57.32 41.97 -47.31
CA GLY A 394 -58.20 42.32 -46.19
C GLY A 394 -57.57 42.68 -44.85
N ARG A 395 -57.59 43.98 -44.57
CA ARG A 395 -57.80 44.66 -43.27
C ARG A 395 -56.63 44.77 -42.26
N LEU A 396 -56.17 46.03 -42.22
CA LEU A 396 -55.75 46.78 -41.03
C LEU A 396 -56.54 46.43 -39.75
N ALA A 397 -55.81 46.34 -38.64
CA ALA A 397 -56.13 47.08 -37.43
C ALA A 397 -54.84 47.34 -36.62
N LEU A 398 -54.50 48.61 -36.46
CA LEU A 398 -53.66 49.12 -35.38
C LEU A 398 -54.37 48.91 -34.04
N LEU A 399 -53.61 48.73 -32.95
CA LEU A 399 -53.56 49.65 -31.81
C LEU A 399 -52.67 49.07 -30.70
N HIS A 400 -51.74 49.92 -30.26
CA HIS A 400 -51.05 50.02 -28.96
C HIS A 400 -50.68 48.79 -28.13
#